data_AF-A0AAX4JM10-F1
#
_entry.id   AF-A0AAX4JM10-F1
#
_cell.length_a   1.000
_cell.length_b   1.000
_cell.length_c   1.000
_cell.angle_alpha   90.00
_cell.angle_beta   90.00
_cell.angle_gamma   90.00
#
_symmetry.space_group_name_H-M   'P 1'
#
loop_
_entity.id
_entity.type
_entity.pdbx_description
1 polymer ?
#
loop_
_entity_poly.entity_id
_entity_poly.type
_entity_poly.pdbx_seq_one_letter_code
_entity_poly.pdbx_strand_id
1 'polypeptide(L)'
;MPPRRSREVKSAAPSPSPAPSGGRGTRATRSKSSKAPSDISLPESATESDVNEDGSMEDEIQDSTEAETDGDGQDGVDDSEVITTTAEIENNGEIATENESESENKKLTMQERVDKMKELRMRMNQSSQQNRKDLIADHQKSKVSAKELIRLEKQKNLAKALRIKLNAEETGEDLERRKNWEYSIEDNERWEKKLEEQKIKQDTHFHNEEDDAHKRYNRNIRSTKVDLLAYERQKEAALGLAPGTLVPVGGGSSSNAIAGSSKSGSSALTASEDFYRGSDTLSYGDHKPSEDALDRVADKINKDIGKYGKRKNKKDDEDDEVTYINERNKVFNKKVARYFDKYTKEIRANFERGTAL
;
A
#
# COMPACT_ATOMS: atom_id res chain seq x y z
N MET A 1 32.08 15.64 45.14
CA MET A 1 32.43 14.30 44.65
C MET A 1 32.70 13.39 45.85
N PRO A 2 31.89 12.36 46.11
CA PRO A 2 32.23 11.31 47.08
C PRO A 2 32.97 10.13 46.41
N PRO A 3 33.84 9.40 47.14
CA PRO A 3 34.81 8.47 46.56
C PRO A 3 34.26 7.07 46.23
N ARG A 4 34.96 6.44 45.28
CA ARG A 4 34.69 5.14 44.64
C ARG A 4 34.83 3.96 45.61
N ARG A 5 33.91 3.01 45.56
CA ARG A 5 34.10 1.64 46.09
C ARG A 5 34.67 0.74 45.00
N SER A 6 35.71 -0.01 45.34
CA SER A 6 36.37 -1.02 44.52
C SER A 6 36.11 -2.43 45.06
N ARG A 7 36.41 -3.43 44.21
CA ARG A 7 36.43 -4.90 44.40
C ARG A 7 35.18 -5.62 43.84
N GLU A 8 35.28 -6.74 43.12
CA GLU A 8 36.37 -7.72 43.02
C GLU A 8 36.27 -8.54 41.72
N VAL A 9 37.44 -8.92 41.20
CA VAL A 9 37.64 -9.78 40.03
C VAL A 9 37.56 -11.24 40.46
N LYS A 10 36.82 -12.08 39.73
CA LYS A 10 36.90 -13.54 39.88
C LYS A 10 37.17 -14.18 38.53
N SER A 11 38.44 -14.48 38.32
CA SER A 11 38.97 -15.36 37.29
C SER A 11 38.73 -16.83 37.67
N ALA A 12 38.31 -17.65 36.70
CA ALA A 12 38.74 -19.05 36.55
C ALA A 12 38.02 -19.69 35.34
N ALA A 13 38.74 -19.86 34.23
CA ALA A 13 38.50 -20.95 33.30
C ALA A 13 39.08 -22.25 33.88
N PRO A 14 38.60 -23.42 33.44
CA PRO A 14 39.45 -24.22 32.55
C PRO A 14 38.70 -25.02 31.46
N SER A 15 39.30 -25.14 30.27
CA SER A 15 39.13 -26.23 29.28
C SER A 15 40.26 -27.29 29.48
N PRO A 16 40.40 -28.43 28.76
CA PRO A 16 39.73 -28.94 27.54
C PRO A 16 39.48 -30.51 27.39
N SER A 17 38.70 -30.91 26.35
CA SER A 17 38.74 -32.17 25.51
C SER A 17 38.31 -33.57 26.06
N PRO A 18 38.04 -34.66 25.25
CA PRO A 18 37.76 -34.85 23.79
C PRO A 18 36.60 -35.84 23.37
N ALA A 19 36.09 -35.73 22.10
CA ALA A 19 35.64 -36.69 21.02
C ALA A 19 35.02 -38.12 21.28
N PRO A 20 34.57 -38.92 20.25
CA PRO A 20 33.69 -38.72 19.07
C PRO A 20 32.64 -39.86 18.79
N SER A 21 31.66 -39.65 17.89
CA SER A 21 31.03 -40.63 16.94
C SER A 21 29.89 -39.90 16.20
N GLY A 22 29.49 -40.11 14.94
CA GLY A 22 29.80 -41.05 13.87
C GLY A 22 28.51 -41.22 13.02
N GLY A 23 28.56 -41.00 11.70
CA GLY A 23 27.44 -41.24 10.75
C GLY A 23 27.06 -39.99 9.93
N ARG A 24 27.59 -39.70 8.73
CA ARG A 24 27.59 -40.43 7.44
C ARG A 24 26.22 -40.41 6.74
N GLY A 25 26.06 -39.48 5.78
CA GLY A 25 24.86 -39.33 4.95
C GLY A 25 25.09 -38.48 3.69
N THR A 26 25.82 -39.04 2.74
CA THR A 26 25.81 -38.84 1.28
C THR A 26 25.47 -37.47 0.65
N ARG A 27 26.55 -36.86 0.15
CA ARG A 27 26.66 -35.88 -0.94
C ARG A 27 26.03 -36.40 -2.24
N ALA A 28 25.04 -35.69 -2.78
CA ALA A 28 24.54 -35.90 -4.15
C ALA A 28 25.19 -34.88 -5.09
N THR A 29 26.10 -35.37 -5.93
CA THR A 29 26.70 -34.65 -7.05
C THR A 29 25.71 -34.62 -8.21
N ARG A 30 25.16 -33.44 -8.56
CA ARG A 30 24.47 -33.26 -9.85
C ARG A 30 25.52 -33.22 -10.96
N SER A 31 25.45 -34.22 -11.81
CA SER A 31 26.26 -34.41 -13.01
C SER A 31 26.02 -33.32 -14.04
N LYS A 32 27.12 -32.71 -14.48
CA LYS A 32 27.23 -31.96 -15.73
C LYS A 32 27.03 -32.92 -16.90
N SER A 33 26.11 -32.61 -17.82
CA SER A 33 26.07 -33.23 -19.15
C SER A 33 26.68 -32.29 -20.17
N SER A 34 27.81 -32.70 -20.71
CA SER A 34 28.50 -32.14 -21.87
C SER A 34 27.73 -32.44 -23.16
N LYS A 35 27.46 -31.42 -23.97
CA LYS A 35 27.21 -31.60 -25.40
C LYS A 35 27.73 -30.38 -26.19
N ALA A 36 28.69 -30.64 -27.04
CA ALA A 36 29.20 -29.79 -28.13
C ALA A 36 29.82 -30.75 -29.18
N PRO A 37 30.18 -30.31 -30.39
CA PRO A 37 29.61 -29.26 -31.25
C PRO A 37 29.29 -29.82 -32.66
N SER A 38 28.66 -29.02 -33.53
CA SER A 38 28.79 -29.22 -34.99
C SER A 38 28.84 -27.87 -35.68
N ASP A 39 30.03 -27.55 -36.17
CA ASP A 39 30.32 -26.51 -37.14
C ASP A 39 29.53 -26.70 -38.44
N ILE A 40 28.93 -25.62 -38.95
CA ILE A 40 28.87 -25.29 -40.38
C ILE A 40 28.94 -23.75 -40.47
N SER A 41 30.02 -23.29 -41.09
CA SER A 41 30.40 -21.91 -41.37
C SER A 41 30.22 -21.66 -42.89
N LEU A 42 29.41 -20.72 -43.38
CA LEU A 42 29.69 -19.32 -43.84
C LEU A 42 28.90 -19.08 -45.18
N PRO A 43 28.69 -17.85 -45.71
CA PRO A 43 28.92 -16.49 -45.19
C PRO A 43 27.79 -15.44 -45.37
N GLU A 44 27.88 -14.40 -44.53
CA GLU A 44 27.61 -12.94 -44.66
C GLU A 44 26.66 -12.35 -45.74
N SER A 45 25.67 -11.56 -45.29
CA SER A 45 25.58 -10.13 -45.62
C SER A 45 24.79 -9.34 -44.55
N ALA A 46 25.22 -8.09 -44.34
CA ALA A 46 25.01 -7.24 -43.18
C ALA A 46 23.60 -6.60 -43.04
N THR A 47 23.19 -6.29 -41.81
CA THR A 47 22.92 -4.92 -41.29
C THR A 47 22.34 -4.95 -39.87
N GLU A 48 22.56 -3.85 -39.16
CA GLU A 48 22.68 -3.66 -37.71
C GLU A 48 21.34 -3.47 -36.95
N SER A 49 21.31 -3.84 -35.66
CA SER A 49 21.12 -2.91 -34.51
C SER A 49 20.72 -3.67 -33.22
N ASP A 50 21.65 -3.66 -32.26
CA ASP A 50 21.52 -4.18 -30.89
C ASP A 50 20.66 -3.26 -30.01
N VAL A 51 19.69 -3.83 -29.30
CA VAL A 51 19.09 -3.22 -28.10
C VAL A 51 19.29 -4.20 -26.95
N ASN A 52 20.25 -3.88 -26.09
CA ASN A 52 20.50 -4.54 -24.83
C ASN A 52 19.38 -4.19 -23.83
N GLU A 53 18.70 -5.22 -23.32
CA GLU A 53 17.68 -5.11 -22.28
C GLU A 53 18.37 -5.34 -20.91
N ASP A 54 18.50 -4.26 -20.14
CA ASP A 54 19.14 -4.21 -18.83
C ASP A 54 18.10 -4.40 -17.70
N GLY A 55 18.50 -5.15 -16.67
CA GLY A 55 18.20 -4.77 -15.28
C GLY A 55 16.90 -5.27 -14.65
N SER A 56 16.81 -6.56 -14.37
CA SER A 56 15.89 -7.10 -13.36
C SER A 56 16.30 -6.64 -11.95
N MET A 57 15.52 -5.74 -11.35
CA MET A 57 15.64 -5.36 -9.94
C MET A 57 14.54 -6.09 -9.15
N GLU A 58 14.95 -7.10 -8.38
CA GLU A 58 14.12 -7.84 -7.44
C GLU A 58 13.99 -7.04 -6.14
N ASP A 59 12.78 -6.64 -5.76
CA ASP A 59 12.47 -6.19 -4.39
C ASP A 59 11.93 -7.39 -3.60
N GLU A 60 12.80 -7.99 -2.79
CA GLU A 60 12.44 -8.92 -1.74
C GLU A 60 11.68 -8.17 -0.61
N ILE A 61 10.47 -8.64 -0.28
CA ILE A 61 9.85 -8.36 1.01
C ILE A 61 9.68 -9.70 1.72
N GLN A 62 10.65 -10.00 2.60
CA GLN A 62 10.48 -10.94 3.69
C GLN A 62 9.70 -10.25 4.82
N ASP A 63 8.63 -10.87 5.34
CA ASP A 63 8.47 -10.91 6.80
C ASP A 63 7.52 -12.01 7.30
N SER A 64 8.01 -12.66 8.35
CA SER A 64 7.38 -13.36 9.48
C SER A 64 6.04 -14.09 9.30
N THR A 65 6.14 -15.41 9.38
CA THR A 65 5.05 -16.31 9.79
C THR A 65 4.91 -16.29 11.31
N GLU A 66 3.74 -15.94 11.83
CA GLU A 66 3.31 -16.33 13.18
C GLU A 66 2.17 -17.35 13.04
N ALA A 67 2.34 -18.44 13.79
CA ALA A 67 1.49 -19.62 13.79
C ALA A 67 0.28 -19.40 14.68
N GLU A 68 -0.92 -19.67 14.16
CA GLU A 68 -2.13 -19.88 14.96
C GLU A 68 -2.59 -21.32 14.74
N THR A 69 -2.74 -22.01 15.86
CA THR A 69 -2.97 -23.44 16.03
C THR A 69 -4.41 -23.82 15.76
N ASP A 70 -4.60 -24.92 15.02
CA ASP A 70 -5.87 -25.61 14.83
C ASP A 70 -6.45 -26.13 16.17
N GLY A 71 -7.74 -25.90 16.39
CA GLY A 71 -8.54 -26.48 17.46
C GLY A 71 -9.90 -26.91 16.92
N ASP A 72 -10.07 -28.23 16.79
CA ASP A 72 -11.22 -28.95 16.25
C ASP A 72 -12.36 -29.13 17.29
N GLY A 73 -13.59 -29.25 16.77
CA GLY A 73 -14.82 -29.87 17.29
C GLY A 73 -15.23 -29.82 18.78
N GLN A 74 -16.51 -29.51 19.06
CA GLN A 74 -17.57 -30.54 19.18
C GLN A 74 -18.95 -29.96 19.62
N ASP A 75 -20.00 -30.61 19.10
CA ASP A 75 -21.46 -30.44 19.26
C ASP A 75 -22.02 -30.33 20.68
N GLY A 76 -23.26 -29.79 20.81
CA GLY A 76 -24.07 -29.97 22.01
C GLY A 76 -25.39 -29.18 22.17
N VAL A 77 -26.41 -29.49 21.36
CA VAL A 77 -27.84 -29.74 21.73
C VAL A 77 -28.73 -28.65 22.39
N ASP A 78 -29.92 -28.50 21.78
CA ASP A 78 -31.26 -28.04 22.23
C ASP A 78 -31.45 -26.74 23.03
N ASP A 79 -32.29 -25.85 22.48
CA ASP A 79 -33.63 -25.69 23.07
C ASP A 79 -34.64 -25.09 22.08
N SER A 80 -35.82 -25.71 22.07
CA SER A 80 -37.01 -25.37 21.30
C SER A 80 -37.85 -24.32 22.02
N GLU A 81 -38.20 -23.22 21.35
CA GLU A 81 -39.42 -22.48 21.69
C GLU A 81 -40.24 -22.14 20.43
N VAL A 82 -41.49 -22.61 20.49
CA VAL A 82 -42.56 -22.43 19.51
C VAL A 82 -43.30 -21.15 19.87
N ILE A 83 -43.30 -20.16 18.98
CA ILE A 83 -44.29 -19.08 18.99
C ILE A 83 -44.88 -18.91 17.59
N THR A 84 -46.14 -19.30 17.50
CA THR A 84 -47.05 -19.11 16.37
C THR A 84 -47.57 -17.67 16.34
N THR A 85 -47.29 -16.93 15.27
CA THR A 85 -48.09 -15.75 14.88
C THR A 85 -48.25 -15.70 13.37
N THR A 86 -49.42 -16.10 12.93
CA THR A 86 -50.01 -15.86 11.62
C THR A 86 -50.43 -14.39 11.49
N ALA A 87 -49.92 -13.67 10.49
CA ALA A 87 -50.48 -12.43 9.98
C ALA A 87 -50.08 -12.24 8.50
N GLU A 88 -51.01 -12.66 7.63
CA GLU A 88 -51.47 -11.98 6.42
C GLU A 88 -50.49 -11.07 5.67
N ILE A 89 -50.02 -11.53 4.50
CA ILE A 89 -49.46 -10.66 3.46
C ILE A 89 -50.56 -10.44 2.43
N GLU A 90 -51.21 -9.29 2.53
CA GLU A 90 -51.93 -8.66 1.43
C GLU A 90 -50.92 -8.32 0.32
N ASN A 91 -51.14 -8.83 -0.88
CA ASN A 91 -50.32 -8.53 -2.04
C ASN A 91 -51.25 -8.05 -3.16
N ASN A 92 -51.30 -6.73 -3.35
CA ASN A 92 -51.99 -6.03 -4.44
C ASN A 92 -51.07 -4.94 -4.98
N GLY A 93 -50.88 -4.92 -6.30
CA GLY A 93 -49.99 -4.01 -7.03
C GLY A 93 -49.26 -4.74 -8.15
N GLU A 94 -49.96 -5.32 -9.14
CA GLU A 94 -50.37 -4.60 -10.36
C GLU A 94 -49.19 -4.40 -11.33
N ILE A 95 -48.99 -5.40 -12.21
CA ILE A 95 -48.39 -5.20 -13.54
C ILE A 95 -49.31 -5.85 -14.56
N ALA A 96 -49.88 -4.99 -15.39
CA ALA A 96 -50.85 -5.28 -16.41
C ALA A 96 -50.23 -6.02 -17.62
N THR A 97 -51.00 -6.98 -18.15
CA THR A 97 -51.36 -7.21 -19.57
C THR A 97 -50.27 -6.86 -20.61
N GLU A 98 -49.82 -7.74 -21.51
CA GLU A 98 -50.62 -8.54 -22.45
C GLU A 98 -49.78 -9.72 -22.97
N ASN A 99 -50.37 -10.91 -23.00
CA ASN A 99 -50.30 -11.87 -24.11
C ASN A 99 -51.13 -13.10 -23.72
N GLU A 100 -52.44 -12.96 -23.91
CA GLU A 100 -53.35 -14.09 -23.99
C GLU A 100 -52.90 -14.97 -25.16
N SER A 101 -52.36 -16.15 -24.81
CA SER A 101 -52.45 -17.31 -25.69
C SER A 101 -53.38 -18.29 -25.02
N GLU A 102 -54.65 -18.22 -25.41
CA GLU A 102 -55.62 -19.29 -25.21
C GLU A 102 -54.98 -20.61 -25.63
N SER A 103 -54.61 -21.41 -24.63
CA SER A 103 -54.20 -22.79 -24.83
C SER A 103 -55.20 -23.65 -24.09
N GLU A 104 -56.18 -24.11 -24.85
CA GLU A 104 -57.16 -25.10 -24.45
C GLU A 104 -56.54 -26.21 -23.57
N ASN A 105 -57.28 -26.65 -22.56
CA ASN A 105 -56.97 -27.82 -21.73
C ASN A 105 -56.98 -29.12 -22.55
N LYS A 106 -56.02 -29.30 -23.47
CA LYS A 106 -55.64 -30.60 -24.02
C LYS A 106 -54.77 -31.30 -22.99
N LYS A 107 -55.21 -32.47 -22.53
CA LYS A 107 -54.42 -33.34 -21.65
C LYS A 107 -53.10 -33.65 -22.37
N LEU A 108 -52.00 -33.04 -21.90
CA LEU A 108 -50.65 -33.27 -22.41
C LEU A 108 -50.42 -34.78 -22.54
N THR A 109 -49.90 -35.19 -23.69
CA THR A 109 -49.55 -36.59 -23.92
C THR A 109 -48.50 -37.03 -22.89
N MET A 110 -48.42 -38.33 -22.57
CA MET A 110 -47.47 -38.81 -21.54
C MET A 110 -46.02 -38.41 -21.82
N GLN A 111 -45.66 -38.28 -23.10
CA GLN A 111 -44.34 -37.85 -23.55
C GLN A 111 -44.10 -36.37 -23.25
N GLU A 112 -45.05 -35.48 -23.60
CA GLU A 112 -44.98 -34.05 -23.27
C GLU A 112 -44.89 -33.79 -21.77
N ARG A 113 -45.60 -34.59 -20.95
CA ARG A 113 -45.52 -34.51 -19.49
C ARG A 113 -44.14 -34.90 -18.96
N VAL A 114 -43.52 -35.92 -19.56
CA VAL A 114 -42.17 -36.38 -19.21
C VAL A 114 -41.12 -35.33 -19.61
N ASP A 115 -41.26 -34.72 -20.78
CA ASP A 115 -40.30 -33.71 -21.24
C ASP A 115 -40.43 -32.40 -20.47
N LYS A 116 -41.66 -31.97 -20.14
CA LYS A 116 -41.88 -30.86 -19.20
C LYS A 116 -41.32 -31.15 -17.80
N MET A 117 -41.39 -32.40 -17.33
CA MET A 117 -40.77 -32.81 -16.07
C MET A 117 -39.23 -32.77 -16.15
N LYS A 118 -38.63 -33.21 -17.27
CA LYS A 118 -37.18 -33.10 -17.48
C LYS A 118 -36.74 -31.63 -17.51
N GLU A 119 -37.48 -30.78 -18.21
CA GLU A 119 -37.21 -29.34 -18.25
C GLU A 119 -37.28 -28.71 -16.85
N LEU A 120 -38.30 -29.06 -16.06
CA LEU A 120 -38.44 -28.59 -14.68
C LEU A 120 -37.29 -29.09 -13.79
N ARG A 121 -36.85 -30.34 -13.94
CA ARG A 121 -35.68 -30.88 -13.25
C ARG A 121 -34.39 -30.16 -13.67
N MET A 122 -34.23 -29.85 -14.95
CA MET A 122 -33.09 -29.09 -15.46
C MET A 122 -33.07 -27.67 -14.88
N ARG A 123 -34.22 -26.98 -14.84
CA ARG A 123 -34.36 -25.66 -14.23
C ARG A 123 -34.11 -25.68 -12.72
N MET A 124 -34.57 -26.71 -12.02
CA MET A 124 -34.30 -26.91 -10.59
C MET A 124 -32.81 -27.15 -10.33
N ASN A 125 -32.15 -27.94 -11.17
CA ASN A 125 -30.71 -28.17 -11.07
C ASN A 125 -29.90 -26.90 -11.42
N GLN A 126 -30.33 -26.13 -12.41
CA GLN A 126 -29.69 -24.86 -12.79
C GLN A 126 -29.79 -23.83 -11.66
N SER A 127 -30.97 -23.66 -11.05
CA SER A 127 -31.15 -22.75 -9.91
C SER A 127 -30.35 -23.19 -8.68
N SER A 128 -30.33 -24.49 -8.37
CA SER A 128 -29.48 -25.02 -7.28
C SER A 128 -27.98 -24.77 -7.55
N GLN A 129 -27.52 -24.97 -8.79
CA GLN A 129 -26.14 -24.68 -9.17
C GLN A 129 -25.81 -23.18 -9.16
N GLN A 130 -26.74 -22.31 -9.56
CA GLN A 130 -26.57 -20.85 -9.49
C GLN A 130 -26.45 -20.41 -8.04
N ASN A 131 -27.36 -20.84 -7.16
CA ASN A 131 -27.30 -20.54 -5.73
C ASN A 131 -25.98 -21.00 -5.10
N ARG A 132 -25.50 -22.21 -5.46
CA ARG A 132 -24.20 -22.70 -4.99
C ARG A 132 -23.04 -21.86 -5.51
N LYS A 133 -23.06 -21.44 -6.77
CA LYS A 133 -22.04 -20.57 -7.37
C LYS A 133 -22.02 -19.20 -6.69
N ASP A 134 -23.18 -18.62 -6.41
CA ASP A 134 -23.31 -17.32 -5.76
C ASP A 134 -22.80 -17.36 -4.32
N LEU A 135 -23.16 -18.40 -3.55
CA LEU A 135 -22.61 -18.61 -2.19
C LEU A 135 -21.08 -18.73 -2.20
N ILE A 136 -20.52 -19.48 -3.17
CA ILE A 136 -19.06 -19.61 -3.32
C ILE A 136 -18.44 -18.28 -3.74
N ALA A 137 -19.06 -17.54 -4.67
CA ALA A 137 -18.56 -16.27 -5.15
C ALA A 137 -18.56 -15.21 -4.05
N ASP A 138 -19.59 -15.15 -3.21
CA ASP A 138 -19.66 -14.19 -2.10
C ASP A 138 -18.65 -14.53 -1.01
N HIS A 139 -18.48 -15.82 -0.71
CA HIS A 139 -17.42 -16.27 0.17
C HIS A 139 -16.02 -15.94 -0.41
N GLN A 140 -15.81 -16.11 -1.71
CA GLN A 140 -14.55 -15.70 -2.36
C GLN A 140 -14.35 -14.18 -2.33
N LYS A 141 -15.37 -13.38 -2.63
CA LYS A 141 -15.32 -11.90 -2.53
C LYS A 141 -14.98 -11.44 -1.12
N SER A 142 -15.51 -12.10 -0.10
CA SER A 142 -15.19 -11.79 1.30
C SER A 142 -13.74 -12.08 1.67
N LYS A 143 -13.09 -13.02 0.99
CA LYS A 143 -11.68 -13.38 1.21
C LYS A 143 -10.69 -12.48 0.50
N VAL A 144 -11.08 -11.77 -0.56
CA VAL A 144 -10.14 -10.95 -1.32
C VAL A 144 -9.76 -9.70 -0.52
N SER A 145 -8.53 -9.67 -0.03
CA SER A 145 -7.96 -8.51 0.62
C SER A 145 -7.70 -7.36 -0.38
N ALA A 146 -7.66 -6.11 0.08
CA ALA A 146 -7.32 -4.95 -0.77
C ALA A 146 -5.97 -5.11 -1.49
N LYS A 147 -4.99 -5.78 -0.87
CA LYS A 147 -3.69 -6.09 -1.51
C LYS A 147 -3.84 -7.09 -2.66
N GLU A 148 -4.69 -8.09 -2.48
CA GLU A 148 -4.98 -9.08 -3.52
C GLU A 148 -5.76 -8.46 -4.67
N LEU A 149 -6.70 -7.55 -4.40
CA LEU A 149 -7.39 -6.79 -5.45
C LEU A 149 -6.40 -6.02 -6.33
N ILE A 150 -5.43 -5.33 -5.73
CA ILE A 150 -4.38 -4.60 -6.47
C ILE A 150 -3.53 -5.57 -7.30
N ARG A 151 -3.13 -6.71 -6.74
CA ARG A 151 -2.36 -7.74 -7.47
C ARG A 151 -3.16 -8.30 -8.65
N LEU A 152 -4.43 -8.63 -8.44
CA LEU A 152 -5.31 -9.14 -9.49
C LEU A 152 -5.56 -8.09 -10.57
N GLU A 153 -5.70 -6.82 -10.20
CA GLU A 153 -5.83 -5.71 -11.15
C GLU A 153 -4.57 -5.56 -12.00
N LYS A 154 -3.37 -5.62 -11.40
CA LYS A 154 -2.09 -5.63 -12.14
C LYS A 154 -2.02 -6.79 -13.14
N GLN A 155 -2.40 -8.00 -12.72
CA GLN A 155 -2.44 -9.17 -13.61
C GLN A 155 -3.46 -9.00 -14.74
N LYS A 156 -4.64 -8.46 -14.46
CA LYS A 156 -5.65 -8.15 -15.48
C LYS A 156 -5.15 -7.11 -16.48
N ASN A 157 -4.48 -6.06 -16.00
CA ASN A 157 -3.93 -5.00 -16.86
C ASN A 157 -2.78 -5.53 -17.74
N LEU A 158 -1.93 -6.40 -17.20
CA LEU A 158 -0.91 -7.12 -17.97
C LEU A 158 -1.57 -7.98 -19.06
N ALA A 159 -2.56 -8.80 -18.70
CA ALA A 159 -3.26 -9.65 -19.65
C ALA A 159 -3.96 -8.84 -20.76
N LYS A 160 -4.57 -7.70 -20.42
CA LYS A 160 -5.15 -6.77 -21.39
C LYS A 160 -4.07 -6.20 -22.32
N ALA A 161 -2.92 -5.78 -21.79
CA ALA A 161 -1.82 -5.26 -22.59
C ALA A 161 -1.27 -6.31 -23.57
N LEU A 162 -1.09 -7.56 -23.12
CA LEU A 162 -0.67 -8.67 -23.99
C LEU A 162 -1.72 -8.96 -25.06
N ARG A 163 -3.01 -8.97 -24.70
CA ARG A 163 -4.09 -9.17 -25.67
C ARG A 163 -4.14 -8.06 -26.71
N ILE A 164 -3.97 -6.81 -26.29
CA ILE A 164 -3.90 -5.66 -27.18
C ILE A 164 -2.70 -5.77 -28.11
N LYS A 165 -1.56 -6.23 -27.60
CA LYS A 165 -0.35 -6.46 -28.40
C LYS A 165 -0.57 -7.54 -29.47
N LEU A 166 -1.11 -8.68 -29.06
CA LEU A 166 -1.46 -9.79 -29.97
C LEU A 166 -2.41 -9.32 -31.07
N ASN A 167 -3.50 -8.63 -30.71
CA ASN A 167 -4.46 -8.13 -31.69
C ASN A 167 -3.81 -7.17 -32.70
N ALA A 168 -2.84 -6.35 -32.28
CA ALA A 168 -2.15 -5.42 -33.18
C ALA A 168 -1.13 -6.11 -34.09
N GLU A 169 -0.50 -7.19 -33.62
CA GLU A 169 0.31 -8.07 -34.47
C GLU A 169 -0.55 -8.78 -35.53
N GLU A 170 -1.76 -9.22 -35.17
CA GLU A 170 -2.73 -9.82 -36.09
C GLU A 170 -3.30 -8.83 -37.13
N THR A 171 -3.57 -7.59 -36.73
CA THR A 171 -4.08 -6.54 -37.63
C THR A 171 -2.99 -5.79 -38.39
N GLY A 172 -1.73 -5.91 -37.96
CA GLY A 172 -0.58 -5.17 -38.52
C GLY A 172 -0.57 -3.68 -38.13
N GLU A 173 -1.16 -3.32 -37.00
CA GLU A 173 -1.22 -1.93 -36.50
C GLU A 173 -0.01 -1.58 -35.60
N ASP A 174 0.58 -0.39 -35.79
CA ASP A 174 1.59 0.17 -34.88
C ASP A 174 0.96 0.58 -33.53
N LEU A 175 1.18 -0.22 -32.47
CA LEU A 175 0.67 0.06 -31.12
C LEU A 175 1.14 1.40 -30.55
N GLU A 176 2.41 1.72 -30.77
CA GLU A 176 3.03 2.94 -30.27
C GLU A 176 2.43 4.16 -30.95
N ARG A 177 2.19 4.08 -32.27
CA ARG A 177 1.49 5.14 -33.01
C ARG A 177 0.10 5.40 -32.44
N ARG A 178 -0.68 4.34 -32.18
CA ARG A 178 -2.04 4.48 -31.59
C ARG A 178 -1.99 5.10 -30.19
N LYS A 179 -1.08 4.64 -29.32
CA LYS A 179 -0.88 5.22 -27.99
C LYS A 179 -0.44 6.68 -28.06
N ASN A 180 0.42 7.04 -28.99
CA ASN A 180 0.88 8.41 -29.15
C ASN A 180 -0.25 9.37 -29.57
N TRP A 181 -1.27 8.87 -30.27
CA TRP A 181 -2.46 9.65 -30.62
C TRP A 181 -3.39 9.88 -29.41
N GLU A 182 -3.34 9.00 -28.41
CA GLU A 182 -4.12 9.12 -27.18
C GLU A 182 -3.52 10.16 -26.20
N TYR A 183 -2.26 10.56 -26.38
CA TYR A 183 -1.64 11.60 -25.55
C TYR A 183 -2.23 12.98 -25.86
N SER A 184 -3.10 13.45 -24.98
CA SER A 184 -3.60 14.82 -24.97
C SER A 184 -2.54 15.78 -24.41
N ILE A 185 -2.58 17.04 -24.84
CA ILE A 185 -1.71 18.11 -24.33
C ILE A 185 -1.87 18.25 -22.81
N GLU A 186 -3.10 18.16 -22.31
CA GLU A 186 -3.39 18.25 -20.87
C GLU A 186 -2.75 17.11 -20.07
N ASP A 187 -2.69 15.91 -20.65
CA ASP A 187 -2.08 14.75 -19.99
C ASP A 187 -0.55 14.89 -19.98
N ASN A 188 0.04 15.43 -21.05
CA ASN A 188 1.45 15.77 -21.09
C ASN A 188 1.80 16.85 -20.05
N GLU A 189 1.00 17.93 -19.92
CA GLU A 189 1.23 18.97 -18.91
C GLU A 189 1.13 18.42 -17.48
N ARG A 190 0.15 17.55 -17.21
CA ARG A 190 0.03 16.87 -15.91
C ARG A 190 1.23 15.96 -15.64
N TRP A 191 1.73 15.28 -16.68
CA TRP A 191 2.90 14.42 -16.59
C TRP A 191 4.18 15.22 -16.34
N GLU A 192 4.40 16.31 -17.07
CA GLU A 192 5.52 17.23 -16.87
C GLU A 192 5.50 17.83 -15.46
N LYS A 193 4.34 18.33 -15.01
CA LYS A 193 4.16 18.80 -13.63
C LYS A 193 4.51 17.73 -12.61
N LYS A 194 4.11 16.47 -12.84
CA LYS A 194 4.46 15.34 -11.97
C LYS A 194 5.97 15.07 -11.98
N LEU A 195 6.63 15.13 -13.13
CA LEU A 195 8.08 14.99 -13.25
C LEU A 195 8.82 16.13 -12.54
N GLU A 196 8.35 17.37 -12.67
CA GLU A 196 8.90 18.52 -11.96
C GLU A 196 8.74 18.39 -10.44
N GLU A 197 7.55 18.02 -9.96
CA GLU A 197 7.34 17.73 -8.56
C GLU A 197 8.25 16.60 -8.05
N GLN A 198 8.51 15.59 -8.88
CA GLN A 198 9.44 14.52 -8.54
C GLN A 198 10.88 15.02 -8.49
N LYS A 199 11.31 15.86 -9.43
CA LYS A 199 12.63 16.51 -9.39
C LYS A 199 12.81 17.31 -8.11
N ILE A 200 11.80 18.09 -7.71
CA ILE A 200 11.81 18.86 -6.46
C ILE A 200 11.86 17.94 -5.23
N LYS A 201 11.16 16.80 -5.26
CA LYS A 201 11.19 15.80 -4.17
C LYS A 201 12.53 15.05 -4.10
N GLN A 202 13.15 14.77 -5.24
CA GLN A 202 14.46 14.12 -5.37
C GLN A 202 15.62 15.02 -4.98
N ASP A 203 15.42 16.35 -5.02
CA ASP A 203 16.43 17.30 -4.60
C ASP A 203 16.66 17.26 -3.07
N THR A 204 17.58 16.40 -2.67
CA THR A 204 18.10 16.30 -1.30
C THR A 204 19.29 17.21 -1.05
N HIS A 205 19.68 18.05 -2.02
CA HIS A 205 20.83 18.93 -1.86
C HIS A 205 20.51 20.03 -0.85
N PHE A 206 21.52 20.38 -0.05
CA PHE A 206 21.43 21.48 0.91
C PHE A 206 21.89 22.76 0.22
N HIS A 207 20.97 23.73 0.10
CA HIS A 207 21.27 25.06 -0.43
C HIS A 207 21.45 26.05 0.73
N ASN A 208 20.36 26.35 1.44
CA ASN A 208 20.32 27.24 2.59
C ASN A 208 19.48 26.62 3.72
N GLU A 209 19.65 27.11 4.95
CA GLU A 209 18.86 26.71 6.11
C GLU A 209 17.36 27.00 5.93
N GLU A 210 17.02 28.14 5.31
CA GLU A 210 15.63 28.54 5.05
C GLU A 210 14.93 27.58 4.09
N ASP A 211 15.62 27.22 3.00
CA ASP A 211 15.10 26.28 1.99
C ASP A 211 14.89 24.89 2.59
N ASP A 212 15.83 24.38 3.40
CA ASP A 212 15.68 23.09 4.08
C ASP A 212 14.56 23.14 5.13
N ALA A 213 14.41 24.26 5.85
CA ALA A 213 13.29 24.46 6.77
C ALA A 213 11.94 24.42 6.04
N HIS A 214 11.82 25.11 4.90
CA HIS A 214 10.63 25.10 4.06
C HIS A 214 10.34 23.71 3.47
N LYS A 215 11.36 22.99 2.98
CA LYS A 215 11.24 21.58 2.53
C LYS A 215 10.72 20.67 3.65
N ARG A 216 11.24 20.83 4.88
CA ARG A 216 10.80 20.07 6.06
C ARG A 216 9.36 20.42 6.44
N TYR A 217 8.98 21.69 6.41
CA TYR A 217 7.62 22.15 6.67
C TYR A 217 6.63 21.56 5.67
N ASN A 218 6.92 21.64 4.37
CA ASN A 218 6.07 21.07 3.32
C ASN A 218 5.95 19.55 3.42
N ARG A 219 7.05 18.86 3.78
CA ARG A 219 7.01 17.42 4.06
C ARG A 219 6.10 17.11 5.25
N ASN A 220 6.17 17.93 6.31
CA ASN A 220 5.32 17.77 7.48
C ASN A 220 3.84 17.96 7.11
N ILE A 221 3.47 19.02 6.39
CA ILE A 221 2.09 19.27 5.94
C ILE A 221 1.55 18.09 5.13
N ARG A 222 2.36 17.56 4.18
CA ARG A 222 1.96 16.41 3.37
C ARG A 222 1.73 15.15 4.20
N SER A 223 2.47 15.00 5.31
CA SER A 223 2.38 13.83 6.18
C SER A 223 1.30 13.94 7.27
N THR A 224 0.90 15.15 7.63
CA THR A 224 -0.13 15.40 8.64
C THR A 224 -1.50 15.13 8.04
N LYS A 225 -2.22 14.16 8.61
CA LYS A 225 -3.62 13.89 8.26
C LYS A 225 -4.52 14.81 9.08
N VAL A 226 -5.46 15.49 8.42
CA VAL A 226 -6.43 16.39 9.07
C VAL A 226 -7.63 15.57 9.54
N ASP A 227 -8.06 15.80 10.79
CA ASP A 227 -9.27 15.22 11.36
C ASP A 227 -10.48 16.09 11.02
N LEU A 228 -11.17 15.76 9.92
CA LEU A 228 -12.29 16.53 9.40
C LEU A 228 -13.50 16.50 10.35
N LEU A 229 -13.75 15.38 11.03
CA LEU A 229 -14.90 15.23 11.92
C LEU A 229 -14.77 16.11 13.17
N ALA A 230 -13.57 16.13 13.77
CA ALA A 230 -13.31 17.01 14.91
C ALA A 230 -13.43 18.49 14.51
N TYR A 231 -12.93 18.85 13.33
CA TYR A 231 -13.05 20.20 12.78
C TYR A 231 -14.51 20.59 12.53
N GLU A 232 -15.31 19.72 11.93
CA GLU A 232 -16.73 19.95 11.67
C GLU A 232 -17.53 20.12 12.98
N ARG A 233 -17.26 19.30 14.00
CA ARG A 233 -17.88 19.48 15.34
C ARG A 233 -17.55 20.82 15.96
N GLN A 234 -16.28 21.25 15.87
CA GLN A 234 -15.87 22.57 16.37
C GLN A 234 -16.55 23.69 15.57
N LYS A 235 -16.70 23.51 14.26
CA LYS A 235 -17.40 24.44 13.37
C LYS A 235 -18.89 24.54 13.66
N GLU A 236 -19.57 23.42 13.92
CA GLU A 236 -20.98 23.40 14.36
C GLU A 236 -21.17 24.23 15.63
N ALA A 237 -20.35 23.97 16.65
CA ALA A 237 -20.40 24.67 17.93
C ALA A 237 -20.16 26.17 17.77
N ALA A 238 -19.18 26.55 16.95
CA ALA A 238 -18.88 27.94 16.66
C ALA A 238 -20.02 28.67 15.94
N LEU A 239 -20.66 28.00 14.98
CA LEU A 239 -21.78 28.58 14.24
C LEU A 239 -23.11 28.50 15.03
N GLY A 240 -23.11 27.90 16.22
CA GLY A 240 -24.31 27.68 17.03
C GLY A 240 -25.30 26.69 16.40
N LEU A 241 -24.82 25.85 15.48
CA LEU A 241 -25.62 24.77 14.90
C LEU A 241 -25.75 23.62 15.91
N ALA A 242 -26.85 22.87 15.82
CA ALA A 242 -27.03 21.68 16.62
C ALA A 242 -25.90 20.67 16.32
N PRO A 243 -25.45 19.89 17.33
CA PRO A 243 -24.43 18.87 17.12
C PRO A 243 -24.97 17.80 16.14
N GLY A 244 -24.19 17.49 15.10
CA GLY A 244 -24.54 16.49 14.10
C GLY A 244 -25.25 17.03 12.85
N THR A 245 -25.15 18.33 12.57
CA THR A 245 -25.72 18.98 11.37
C THR A 245 -24.79 18.93 10.16
N LEU A 246 -23.48 19.09 10.40
CA LEU A 246 -22.38 18.93 9.47
C LEU A 246 -21.78 17.53 9.58
N VAL A 247 -21.71 16.97 10.80
CA VAL A 247 -21.23 15.60 11.03
C VAL A 247 -22.40 14.61 11.02
N PRO A 248 -22.43 13.62 10.12
CA PRO A 248 -23.50 12.62 10.11
C PRO A 248 -23.39 11.74 11.37
N VAL A 249 -24.27 11.97 12.35
CA VAL A 249 -24.47 11.04 13.46
C VAL A 249 -25.28 9.85 12.92
N GLY A 250 -24.59 8.86 12.38
CA GLY A 250 -25.18 7.58 11.98
C GLY A 250 -26.19 7.67 10.83
N GLY A 251 -25.69 7.62 9.59
CA GLY A 251 -26.42 7.14 8.42
C GLY A 251 -27.88 7.62 8.28
N GLY A 252 -28.09 8.93 8.14
CA GLY A 252 -29.42 9.48 7.88
C GLY A 252 -29.34 10.92 7.40
N SER A 253 -29.25 11.11 6.09
CA SER A 253 -29.47 12.41 5.47
C SER A 253 -30.95 12.79 5.59
N SER A 254 -31.32 13.63 6.55
CA SER A 254 -32.43 14.59 6.43
C SER A 254 -32.73 15.26 7.77
N SER A 255 -32.49 16.57 7.86
CA SER A 255 -33.57 17.51 8.21
C SER A 255 -33.00 18.93 8.19
N ASN A 256 -33.59 19.75 7.34
CA ASN A 256 -33.44 21.19 7.28
C ASN A 256 -33.89 21.78 8.63
N ALA A 257 -32.97 22.00 9.56
CA ALA A 257 -33.27 22.62 10.85
C ALA A 257 -33.30 24.14 10.69
N ILE A 258 -34.49 24.71 10.85
CA ILE A 258 -34.76 26.15 10.86
C ILE A 258 -34.00 26.81 12.02
N ALA A 259 -33.06 27.71 11.68
CA ALA A 259 -32.32 28.51 12.66
C ALA A 259 -33.18 29.70 13.12
N GLY A 260 -33.71 29.60 14.34
CA GLY A 260 -34.32 30.72 15.05
C GLY A 260 -33.24 31.65 15.61
N SER A 261 -33.03 32.79 14.95
CA SER A 261 -32.16 33.86 15.45
C SER A 261 -32.92 34.71 16.47
N SER A 262 -32.69 34.47 17.77
CA SER A 262 -33.05 35.41 18.84
C SER A 262 -31.79 36.07 19.40
N LYS A 263 -31.48 37.23 18.80
CA LYS A 263 -30.93 38.48 19.37
C LYS A 263 -30.44 38.43 20.84
N SER A 264 -29.28 39.01 21.12
CA SER A 264 -29.13 40.32 21.81
C SER A 264 -27.72 40.50 22.37
N GLY A 265 -27.29 41.76 22.48
CA GLY A 265 -25.90 42.19 22.58
C GLY A 265 -25.14 41.78 23.84
N SER A 266 -23.86 41.52 23.66
CA SER A 266 -22.79 41.83 24.61
C SER A 266 -21.47 41.86 23.85
N SER A 267 -20.49 42.58 24.39
CA SER A 267 -19.15 42.84 23.85
C SER A 267 -18.23 41.60 23.80
N ALA A 268 -18.76 40.45 23.42
CA ALA A 268 -18.03 39.24 23.11
C ALA A 268 -18.18 38.97 21.61
N LEU A 269 -17.08 38.69 20.92
CA LEU A 269 -17.10 38.28 19.52
C LEU A 269 -18.06 37.09 19.39
N THR A 270 -18.87 37.04 18.32
CA THR A 270 -19.76 35.89 18.10
C THR A 270 -18.90 34.63 18.00
N ALA A 271 -19.39 33.48 18.49
CA ALA A 271 -18.62 32.23 18.43
C ALA A 271 -18.17 31.88 16.99
N SER A 272 -18.89 32.36 15.98
CA SER A 272 -18.53 32.26 14.56
C SER A 272 -17.30 33.12 14.19
N GLU A 273 -17.24 34.35 14.71
CA GLU A 273 -16.10 35.27 14.56
C GLU A 273 -14.90 34.80 15.39
N ASP A 274 -15.16 33.95 16.41
CA ASP A 274 -14.12 33.24 17.15
C ASP A 274 -13.48 32.12 16.36
N PHE A 275 -14.26 31.39 15.59
CA PHE A 275 -13.73 30.31 14.78
C PHE A 275 -12.95 30.79 13.56
N TYR A 276 -13.34 31.91 12.96
CA TYR A 276 -12.65 32.52 11.82
C TYR A 276 -11.82 33.75 12.26
N ARG A 277 -10.86 33.53 13.17
CA ARG A 277 -9.99 34.62 13.65
C ARG A 277 -9.18 35.27 12.50
N GLY A 278 -9.34 36.58 12.33
CA GLY A 278 -8.50 37.43 11.46
C GLY A 278 -7.29 38.04 12.17
N SER A 279 -6.60 38.98 11.51
CA SER A 279 -5.45 39.70 12.10
C SER A 279 -5.80 40.57 13.31
N ASP A 280 -7.06 41.03 13.38
CA ASP A 280 -7.48 42.09 14.30
C ASP A 280 -8.14 41.54 15.57
N THR A 281 -8.22 40.22 15.71
CA THR A 281 -8.84 39.59 16.89
C THR A 281 -7.81 39.44 17.99
N LEU A 282 -8.11 40.01 19.17
CA LEU A 282 -7.22 40.01 20.32
C LEU A 282 -7.37 38.78 21.24
N SER A 283 -8.31 37.88 20.95
CA SER A 283 -8.51 36.64 21.71
C SER A 283 -7.38 35.65 21.42
N TYR A 284 -6.45 35.50 22.36
CA TYR A 284 -5.31 34.58 22.27
C TYR A 284 -5.11 33.88 23.61
N GLY A 285 -4.87 32.57 23.57
CA GLY A 285 -4.53 31.76 24.76
C GLY A 285 -5.68 30.99 25.41
N ASP A 286 -6.90 31.09 24.89
CA ASP A 286 -8.07 30.37 25.44
C ASP A 286 -8.16 28.90 25.01
N HIS A 287 -7.44 28.51 23.94
CA HIS A 287 -7.49 27.16 23.39
C HIS A 287 -6.69 26.17 24.27
N LYS A 288 -7.41 25.22 24.87
CA LYS A 288 -6.85 24.08 25.62
C LYS A 288 -7.01 22.81 24.77
N PRO A 289 -5.97 22.38 24.03
CA PRO A 289 -6.05 21.17 23.22
C PRO A 289 -6.31 19.94 24.10
N SER A 290 -6.96 18.92 23.53
CA SER A 290 -7.13 17.63 24.21
C SER A 290 -5.79 16.91 24.39
N GLU A 291 -5.68 16.06 25.40
CA GLU A 291 -4.49 15.24 25.66
C GLU A 291 -4.12 14.39 24.43
N ASP A 292 -5.11 13.77 23.78
CA ASP A 292 -4.91 13.04 22.51
C ASP A 292 -4.24 13.88 21.41
N ALA A 293 -4.57 15.17 21.32
CA ALA A 293 -3.96 16.05 20.33
C ALA A 293 -2.51 16.38 20.69
N LEU A 294 -2.20 16.54 21.98
CA LEU A 294 -0.84 16.73 22.48
C LEU A 294 0.01 15.48 22.23
N ASP A 295 -0.53 14.29 22.50
CA ASP A 295 0.16 13.01 22.27
C ASP A 295 0.49 12.81 20.79
N ARG A 296 -0.45 13.10 19.88
CA ARG A 296 -0.18 13.05 18.42
C ARG A 296 0.99 13.93 18.02
N VAL A 297 1.11 15.13 18.61
CA VAL A 297 2.21 16.05 18.34
C VAL A 297 3.52 15.54 18.93
N ALA A 298 3.50 15.08 20.18
CA ALA A 298 4.67 14.51 20.86
C ALA A 298 5.22 13.29 20.11
N ASP A 299 4.34 12.38 19.69
CA ASP A 299 4.67 11.22 18.87
C ASP A 299 5.31 11.62 17.55
N LYS A 300 4.77 12.64 16.87
CA LYS A 300 5.34 13.14 15.62
C LYS A 300 6.76 13.66 15.85
N ILE A 301 6.97 14.46 16.90
CA ILE A 301 8.28 15.04 17.23
C ILE A 301 9.29 13.91 17.51
N ASN A 302 8.91 12.90 18.30
CA ASN A 302 9.75 11.75 18.60
C ASN A 302 10.09 10.93 17.33
N LYS A 303 9.10 10.73 16.45
CA LYS A 303 9.30 10.07 15.15
C LYS A 303 10.28 10.85 14.27
N ASP A 304 10.18 12.17 14.25
CA ASP A 304 11.08 13.02 13.46
C ASP A 304 12.50 12.98 14.00
N ILE A 305 12.69 13.12 15.32
CA ILE A 305 14.00 12.98 15.99
C ILE A 305 14.62 11.61 15.66
N GLY A 306 13.83 10.53 15.76
CA GLY A 306 14.28 9.17 15.42
C GLY A 306 14.74 9.02 13.97
N LYS A 307 14.02 9.63 13.01
CA LYS A 307 14.41 9.61 11.58
C LYS A 307 15.73 10.35 11.32
N TYR A 308 16.00 11.43 12.05
CA TYR A 308 17.30 12.13 11.95
C TYR A 308 18.43 11.31 12.58
N GLY A 309 18.19 10.65 13.71
CA GLY A 309 19.17 9.76 14.34
C GLY A 309 19.57 8.58 13.44
N LYS A 310 18.61 7.90 12.82
CA LYS A 310 18.87 6.77 11.92
C LYS A 310 19.74 7.15 10.71
N ARG A 311 19.53 8.35 10.14
CA ARG A 311 20.33 8.84 9.00
C ARG A 311 21.78 9.13 9.38
N LYS A 312 22.02 9.64 10.59
CA LYS A 312 23.39 9.87 11.08
C LYS A 312 24.14 8.59 11.40
N ASN A 313 23.42 7.57 11.89
CA ASN A 313 23.98 6.28 12.29
C ASN A 313 23.95 5.24 11.17
N LYS A 314 23.86 5.66 9.90
CA LYS A 314 24.00 4.71 8.79
C LYS A 314 25.40 4.09 8.91
N LYS A 315 25.44 2.78 9.17
CA LYS A 315 26.69 2.03 9.26
C LYS A 315 27.43 2.16 7.93
N ASP A 316 28.73 2.32 8.02
CA ASP A 316 29.60 2.20 6.86
C ASP A 316 29.69 0.72 6.46
N ASP A 317 29.89 0.47 5.18
CA ASP A 317 30.03 -0.89 4.65
C ASP A 317 31.27 -1.54 5.28
N GLU A 318 31.12 -2.76 5.81
CA GLU A 318 32.16 -3.47 6.57
C GLU A 318 33.27 -4.04 5.66
N ASP A 319 33.04 -4.04 4.34
CA ASP A 319 33.94 -4.58 3.32
C ASP A 319 34.97 -3.56 2.79
N ASP A 320 34.89 -2.30 3.22
CA ASP A 320 35.82 -1.25 2.80
C ASP A 320 37.22 -1.42 3.41
N GLU A 321 38.27 -1.15 2.63
CA GLU A 321 39.65 -1.15 3.12
C GLU A 321 39.83 -0.17 4.30
N VAL A 322 40.33 -0.68 5.42
CA VAL A 322 40.52 0.10 6.65
C VAL A 322 41.74 1.00 6.50
N THR A 323 41.52 2.20 5.96
CA THR A 323 42.55 3.25 5.79
C THR A 323 42.80 4.10 7.05
N TYR A 324 42.20 3.75 8.19
CA TYR A 324 42.22 4.58 9.41
C TYR A 324 42.58 3.79 10.66
N ILE A 325 43.28 4.45 11.60
CA ILE A 325 43.66 3.87 12.91
C ILE A 325 42.65 4.25 14.01
N ASN A 326 42.03 5.43 13.92
CA ASN A 326 41.05 5.92 14.91
C ASN A 326 39.82 6.53 14.23
N GLU A 327 38.73 6.71 14.97
CA GLU A 327 37.46 7.22 14.41
C GLU A 327 37.54 8.67 13.91
N ARG A 328 38.34 9.52 14.56
CA ARG A 328 38.59 10.89 14.07
C ARG A 328 39.33 10.89 12.73
N ASN A 329 40.27 9.99 12.57
CA ASN A 329 41.04 9.76 11.36
C ASN A 329 40.11 9.21 10.26
N LYS A 330 39.16 8.31 10.59
CA LYS A 330 38.10 7.89 9.66
C LYS A 330 37.32 9.08 9.10
N VAL A 331 36.85 9.97 9.99
CA VAL A 331 36.10 11.17 9.58
C VAL A 331 36.97 12.11 8.73
N PHE A 332 38.25 12.26 9.09
CA PHE A 332 39.21 13.07 8.34
C PHE A 332 39.48 12.48 6.95
N ASN A 333 39.79 11.19 6.85
CA ASN A 333 39.99 10.48 5.58
C ASN A 333 38.73 10.55 4.71
N LYS A 334 37.53 10.39 5.27
CA LYS A 334 36.26 10.62 4.54
C LYS A 334 36.10 12.06 4.05
N LYS A 335 36.63 13.05 4.79
CA LYS A 335 36.62 14.45 4.34
C LYS A 335 37.59 14.63 3.18
N VAL A 336 38.83 14.15 3.31
CA VAL A 336 39.84 14.17 2.25
C VAL A 336 39.30 13.48 0.99
N ALA A 337 38.71 12.30 1.14
CA ALA A 337 38.14 11.54 0.04
C ALA A 337 37.08 12.35 -0.74
N ARG A 338 36.15 13.01 -0.02
CA ARG A 338 35.11 13.84 -0.66
C ARG A 338 35.66 14.95 -1.56
N TYR A 339 36.81 15.54 -1.23
CA TYR A 339 37.40 16.65 -2.01
C TYR A 339 38.44 16.18 -3.03
N PHE A 340 39.28 15.22 -2.67
CA PHE A 340 40.48 14.87 -3.45
C PHE A 340 40.33 13.60 -4.27
N ASP A 341 39.40 12.70 -3.95
CA ASP A 341 39.26 11.44 -4.71
C ASP A 341 38.95 11.68 -6.17
N LYS A 342 38.28 12.78 -6.52
CA LYS A 342 38.06 13.15 -7.93
C LYS A 342 39.37 13.33 -8.70
N TYR A 343 40.43 13.81 -8.05
CA TYR A 343 41.72 14.14 -8.65
C TYR A 343 42.78 13.04 -8.44
N THR A 344 42.63 12.18 -7.43
CA THR A 344 43.60 11.14 -7.09
C THR A 344 43.21 9.73 -7.56
N LYS A 345 42.16 9.59 -8.38
CA LYS A 345 41.69 8.30 -8.91
C LYS A 345 42.79 7.50 -9.60
N GLU A 346 43.56 8.14 -10.47
CA GLU A 346 44.63 7.51 -11.23
C GLU A 346 45.77 7.04 -10.31
N ILE A 347 46.12 7.86 -9.32
CA ILE A 347 47.14 7.52 -8.32
C ILE A 347 46.69 6.31 -7.49
N ARG A 348 45.42 6.28 -7.05
CA ARG A 348 44.84 5.14 -6.32
C ARG A 348 44.85 3.87 -7.18
N ALA A 349 44.38 3.95 -8.42
CA ALA A 349 44.39 2.82 -9.34
C ALA A 349 45.81 2.30 -9.63
N ASN A 350 46.82 3.19 -9.70
CA ASN A 350 48.22 2.80 -9.86
C ASN A 350 48.76 2.09 -8.61
N PHE A 351 48.34 2.48 -7.40
CA PHE A 351 48.69 1.76 -6.18
C PHE A 351 48.04 0.38 -6.13
N GLU A 352 46.76 0.26 -6.49
CA GLU A 352 46.02 -1.01 -6.55
C GLU A 352 46.58 -1.94 -7.65
N ARG A 353 47.04 -1.37 -8.77
CA ARG A 353 47.71 -2.10 -9.86
C ARG A 353 49.17 -2.46 -9.55
N GLY A 354 49.73 -1.94 -8.46
CA GLY A 354 51.10 -2.23 -8.02
C GLY A 354 52.16 -1.42 -8.77
N THR A 355 52.15 -0.09 -8.62
CA THR A 355 53.24 0.87 -8.94
C THR A 355 54.09 0.54 -10.17
N ALA A 356 53.48 0.05 -11.24
CA ALA A 356 54.11 -0.07 -12.55
C ALA A 356 53.82 1.24 -13.29
N LEU A 357 54.83 2.12 -13.31
CA LEU A 357 54.85 3.35 -14.11
C LEU A 357 54.91 3.04 -15.60
#